data_AF-A0A087M5Y5-F1
#
_entry.id   AF-A0A087M5Y5-F1
#
_cell.length_a   1.000
_cell.length_b   1.000
_cell.length_c   1.000
_cell.angle_alpha   90.00
_cell.angle_beta   90.00
_cell.angle_gamma   90.00
#
_symmetry.space_group_name_H-M   'P 1'
#
loop_
_entity.id
_entity.type
_entity.pdbx_description
1 polymer ?
#
loop_
_entity_poly.entity_id
_entity_poly.type
_entity_poly.pdbx_seq_one_letter_code
_entity_poly.pdbx_strand_id
1 'polypeptide(L)'
;MHELSHIALGHELHSASLSDDGHLVPSNYNQDQEDEADWLGGTLLLPRPALLRIRREGLGDGQAMAKFQASEEMLKWRFRMTGVDYQLRVR
;
A
#
# COMPACT_ATOMS: atom_id res chain seq x y z
N MET A 1 -3.28 -6.24 1.56
CA MET A 1 -2.41 -6.32 0.36
C MET A 1 -0.93 -6.35 0.73
N HIS A 2 -0.57 -5.88 1.92
CA HIS A 2 0.79 -5.92 2.46
C HIS A 2 1.39 -7.33 2.48
N GLU A 3 0.71 -8.28 3.13
CA GLU A 3 1.19 -9.67 3.29
C GLU A 3 1.26 -10.40 1.95
N LEU A 4 0.33 -10.11 1.04
CA LEU A 4 0.41 -10.60 -0.33
C LEU A 4 1.63 -10.05 -1.06
N SER A 5 2.05 -8.83 -0.75
CA SER A 5 3.22 -8.20 -1.35
C SER A 5 4.52 -8.84 -0.86
N HIS A 6 4.60 -9.21 0.43
CA HIS A 6 5.71 -10.05 0.92
C HIS A 6 5.85 -11.35 0.11
N ILE A 7 4.74 -12.04 -0.15
CA ILE A 7 4.75 -13.27 -0.96
C ILE A 7 5.20 -12.96 -2.40
N ALA A 8 4.66 -11.91 -3.01
CA ALA A 8 4.97 -11.55 -4.39
C ALA A 8 6.43 -11.13 -4.60
N LEU A 9 7.03 -10.48 -3.61
CA LEU A 9 8.43 -10.02 -3.61
C LEU A 9 9.41 -11.12 -3.16
N GLY A 10 8.91 -12.25 -2.66
CA GLY A 10 9.75 -13.33 -2.14
C GLY A 10 10.45 -12.97 -0.82
N HIS A 11 9.83 -12.11 -0.02
CA HIS A 11 10.32 -11.71 1.30
C HIS A 11 10.36 -12.91 2.25
N GLU A 12 11.31 -12.86 3.19
CA GLU A 12 11.37 -13.84 4.25
C GLU A 12 10.26 -13.52 5.26
N LEU A 13 9.28 -14.42 5.38
CA LEU A 13 8.20 -14.26 6.35
C LEU A 13 8.78 -14.35 7.76
N HIS A 14 8.42 -13.38 8.60
CA HIS A 14 8.85 -13.36 9.98
C HIS A 14 8.40 -14.63 10.71
N SER A 15 9.38 -15.40 11.21
CA SER A 15 9.12 -16.42 12.20
C SER A 15 8.96 -15.77 13.56
N ALA A 16 7.96 -16.21 14.33
CA ALA A 16 7.80 -15.78 15.69
C ALA A 16 8.58 -16.76 16.58
N SER A 17 9.65 -16.29 17.21
CA SER A 17 10.43 -17.08 18.17
C SER A 17 9.94 -16.79 19.59
N LEU A 18 9.77 -17.85 20.38
CA LEU A 18 9.58 -17.71 21.83
C LEU A 18 10.93 -17.40 22.46
N SER A 19 11.05 -16.28 23.14
CA SER A 19 12.17 -16.00 24.03
C SER A 19 12.09 -16.89 25.27
N ASP A 20 13.22 -17.05 25.97
CA ASP A 20 13.34 -17.93 27.14
C ASP A 20 12.39 -17.56 28.31
N ASP A 21 11.89 -16.32 28.33
CA ASP A 21 10.90 -15.78 29.27
C ASP A 21 9.44 -15.88 28.76
N GLY A 22 9.22 -16.53 27.62
CA GLY A 22 7.89 -16.81 27.06
C GLY A 22 7.28 -15.69 26.24
N HIS A 23 8.03 -14.63 25.91
CA HIS A 23 7.57 -13.59 25.00
C HIS A 23 7.73 -14.02 23.53
N LEU A 24 6.76 -13.64 22.70
CA LEU A 24 6.88 -13.78 21.25
C LEU A 24 7.68 -12.61 20.71
N VAL A 25 8.91 -12.88 20.29
CA VAL A 25 9.79 -11.89 19.66
C VAL A 25 9.84 -12.17 18.17
N PRO A 26 9.59 -11.17 17.30
CA PRO A 26 9.83 -11.32 15.87
C PRO A 26 11.30 -11.64 15.66
N SER A 27 11.59 -12.85 15.19
CA SER A 27 12.92 -13.13 14.66
C SER A 27 12.98 -12.56 13.25
N ASN A 28 13.98 -11.71 12.99
CA ASN A 28 14.32 -11.18 11.67
C ASN A 28 13.39 -10.10 11.10
N TYR A 29 13.06 -9.07 11.89
CA TYR A 29 12.47 -7.84 11.35
C TYR A 29 13.42 -7.18 10.35
N ASN A 30 12.93 -6.92 9.13
CA ASN A 30 13.69 -6.24 8.07
C ASN A 30 12.87 -5.06 7.55
N GLN A 31 13.28 -3.85 7.92
CA GLN A 31 12.60 -2.61 7.53
C GLN A 31 12.49 -2.45 6.01
N ASP A 32 13.52 -2.84 5.25
CA ASP A 32 13.49 -2.69 3.79
C ASP A 32 12.39 -3.57 3.17
N GLN A 33 12.21 -4.79 3.70
CA GLN A 33 11.12 -5.68 3.25
C GLN A 33 9.74 -5.15 3.61
N GLU A 34 9.58 -4.53 4.78
CA GLU A 34 8.32 -3.89 5.17
C GLU A 34 8.00 -2.69 4.26
N ASP A 35 8.99 -1.82 4.01
CA ASP A 35 8.83 -0.62 3.18
C ASP A 35 8.48 -1.00 1.72
N GLU A 36 9.14 -2.03 1.17
CA GLU A 36 8.85 -2.57 -0.15
C GLU A 36 7.43 -3.18 -0.22
N ALA A 37 7.03 -3.94 0.81
CA ALA A 37 5.71 -4.55 0.89
C ALA A 37 4.59 -3.50 1.06
N ASP A 38 4.81 -2.45 1.84
CA ASP A 38 3.90 -1.32 1.98
C ASP A 38 3.70 -0.63 0.63
N TRP A 39 4.81 -0.39 -0.09
CA TRP A 39 4.77 0.26 -1.39
C TRP A 39 3.99 -0.54 -2.43
N LEU A 40 4.33 -1.82 -2.57
CA LEU A 40 3.66 -2.72 -3.51
C LEU A 40 2.21 -2.95 -3.08
N GLY A 41 1.94 -3.13 -1.79
CA GLY A 41 0.62 -3.38 -1.25
C GLY A 41 -0.35 -2.25 -1.54
N GLY A 42 0.06 -1.00 -1.30
CA GLY A 42 -0.71 0.16 -1.69
C GLY A 42 -0.87 0.29 -3.21
N THR A 43 0.13 -0.13 -4.00
CA THR A 43 0.04 -0.15 -5.47
C THR A 43 -0.94 -1.19 -6.00
N LEU A 44 -0.99 -2.39 -5.41
CA LEU A 44 -1.93 -3.44 -5.77
C LEU A 44 -3.37 -3.06 -5.39
N LEU A 45 -3.56 -2.42 -4.23
CA LEU A 45 -4.87 -1.95 -3.79
C LEU A 45 -5.40 -0.79 -4.66
N LEU A 46 -4.53 0.19 -4.95
CA LEU A 46 -4.86 1.41 -5.68
C LEU A 46 -3.83 1.65 -6.79
N PRO A 47 -3.94 0.92 -7.91
CA PRO A 47 -3.00 1.01 -9.01
C PRO A 47 -3.14 2.37 -9.72
N ARG A 48 -2.03 2.87 -10.27
CA ARG A 48 -1.99 4.19 -10.92
C ARG A 48 -3.06 4.40 -12.02
N PRO A 49 -3.39 3.41 -12.87
CA PRO A 49 -4.51 3.54 -13.82
C PRO A 49 -5.86 3.81 -13.15
N ALA A 50 -6.11 3.25 -11.97
CA ALA A 50 -7.33 3.52 -11.21
C ALA A 50 -7.37 4.97 -10.71
N LEU A 51 -6.26 5.49 -10.19
CA LEU A 51 -6.13 6.89 -9.76
C LEU A 51 -6.36 7.87 -10.92
N LEU A 52 -5.76 7.60 -12.08
CA LEU A 52 -5.99 8.39 -13.30
C LEU A 52 -7.46 8.38 -13.70
N ARG A 53 -8.11 7.21 -13.62
CA ARG A 53 -9.53 7.07 -13.93
C ARG A 53 -10.41 7.84 -12.95
N ILE A 54 -10.16 7.73 -11.64
CA ILE A 54 -10.87 8.48 -10.59
C ILE A 54 -10.87 9.97 -10.93
N ARG A 55 -9.71 10.53 -11.28
CA ARG A 55 -9.60 11.95 -11.63
C ARG A 55 -10.24 12.31 -12.97
N ARG A 56 -10.04 11.50 -14.01
CA ARG A 56 -10.62 11.75 -15.35
C ARG A 56 -12.14 11.68 -15.36
N GLU A 57 -12.72 10.79 -14.56
CA GLU A 57 -14.18 10.63 -14.43
C GLU A 57 -14.79 11.60 -13.40
N GLY A 58 -13.98 12.43 -12.72
CA GLY A 58 -14.45 13.34 -11.68
C GLY A 58 -15.06 12.62 -10.47
N LEU A 59 -14.65 11.38 -10.20
CA LEU A 59 -15.17 10.59 -9.09
C LEU A 59 -14.70 11.21 -7.77
N GLY A 60 -15.64 11.51 -6.87
CA GLY A 60 -15.31 12.09 -5.56
C GLY A 60 -14.53 11.12 -4.68
N ASP A 61 -13.67 11.64 -3.81
CA ASP A 61 -12.81 10.81 -2.96
C ASP A 61 -13.62 9.83 -2.08
N GLY A 62 -14.78 10.25 -1.55
CA GLY A 62 -15.71 9.38 -0.82
C GLY A 62 -16.20 8.17 -1.62
N GLN A 63 -16.53 8.38 -2.89
CA GLN A 63 -16.96 7.31 -3.79
C GLN A 63 -15.80 6.40 -4.18
N ALA A 64 -14.60 6.96 -4.38
CA ALA A 64 -13.39 6.19 -4.65
C ALA A 64 -13.03 5.28 -3.46
N MET A 65 -13.05 5.81 -2.23
CA MET A 65 -12.82 5.02 -1.02
C MET A 65 -13.81 3.87 -0.90
N ALA A 66 -15.10 4.13 -1.09
CA ALA A 66 -16.13 3.08 -1.07
C ALA A 66 -15.92 2.04 -2.17
N LYS A 67 -15.54 2.46 -3.38
CA LYS A 67 -15.33 1.55 -4.52
C LYS A 67 -14.11 0.63 -4.35
N PHE A 68 -13.01 1.17 -3.83
CA PHE A 68 -11.75 0.46 -3.69
C PHE A 68 -11.52 -0.10 -2.27
N GLN A 69 -12.48 0.11 -1.36
CA GLN A 69 -12.39 -0.33 0.05
C GLN A 69 -11.08 0.15 0.71
N ALA A 70 -10.71 1.40 0.44
CA ALA A 70 -9.48 2.00 0.91
C ALA A 70 -9.78 3.16 1.88
N SER A 71 -8.89 3.35 2.86
CA SER A 71 -8.96 4.50 3.75
C SER A 71 -8.65 5.80 3.02
N GLU A 72 -9.04 6.91 3.63
CA GLU A 72 -8.72 8.25 3.12
C GLU A 72 -7.20 8.48 3.07
N GLU A 73 -6.49 8.04 4.11
CA GLU A 73 -5.03 8.16 4.20
C GLU A 73 -4.34 7.40 3.07
N MET A 74 -4.78 6.17 2.79
CA MET A 74 -4.25 5.36 1.68
C MET A 74 -4.53 6.02 0.33
N LEU A 75 -5.75 6.52 0.11
CA LEU A 75 -6.12 7.22 -1.12
C LEU A 75 -5.26 8.48 -1.35
N LYS A 76 -5.10 9.31 -0.31
CA LYS A 76 -4.26 10.53 -0.36
C LYS A 76 -2.79 10.19 -0.57
N TRP A 77 -2.26 9.19 0.13
CA TRP A 77 -0.87 8.73 -0.03
C TRP A 77 -0.62 8.29 -1.47
N ARG A 78 -1.53 7.52 -2.07
CA ARG A 78 -1.42 7.06 -3.46
C ARG A 78 -1.45 8.20 -4.48
N PHE A 79 -2.34 9.18 -4.33
CA PHE A 79 -2.34 10.35 -5.20
C PHE A 79 -1.01 11.12 -5.12
N ARG A 80 -0.49 11.31 -3.91
CA ARG A 80 0.80 11.99 -3.68
C ARG A 80 1.98 11.23 -4.31
N MET A 81 2.11 9.92 -4.02
CA MET A 81 3.26 9.14 -4.47
C MET A 81 3.27 8.88 -5.98
N THR A 82 2.10 8.91 -6.64
CA THR A 82 2.00 8.66 -8.09
C THR A 82 2.03 9.94 -8.94
N GLY A 83 1.91 11.11 -8.32
CA GLY A 83 1.90 12.41 -9.00
C GLY A 83 0.73 12.61 -9.98
N VAL A 84 -0.35 11.83 -9.84
CA VAL A 84 -1.48 11.85 -10.79
C VAL A 84 -2.12 13.23 -10.86
N ASP A 85 -2.30 13.90 -9.72
CA ASP A 85 -2.90 15.24 -9.67
C ASP A 85 -2.00 16.28 -10.32
N TYR A 86 -0.66 16.13 -10.20
CA TYR A 86 0.29 16.99 -10.89
C TYR A 86 0.28 16.76 -12.41
N GLN A 87 0.28 15.51 -12.85
CA GLN A 87 0.23 15.15 -14.26
C GLN A 87 -1.01 15.73 -14.96
N LEU A 88 -2.17 15.61 -14.33
CA LEU A 88 -3.44 16.06 -14.93
C LEU A 88 -3.64 17.57 -14.86
N ARG A 89 -2.87 18.29 -14.03
CA ARG A 89 -2.84 19.76 -13.97
C ARG A 89 -2.03 20.40 -15.12
N VAL A 90 -1.61 19.63 -16.13
CA VAL A 90 -0.97 20.15 -17.34
C VAL A 90 -1.93 20.05 -18.53
N ARG A 91 -2.84 21.03 -18.62
CA ARG A 91 -3.24 21.79 -19.83
C ARG A 91 -4.35 22.76 -19.49
#